data_AF-A0A9E5NU77-F1
#
_entry.id   AF-A0A9E5NU77-F1
#
_cell.length_a   1.000
_cell.length_b   1.000
_cell.length_c   1.000
_cell.angle_alpha   90.00
_cell.angle_beta   90.00
_cell.angle_gamma   90.00
#
_symmetry.space_group_name_H-M   'P 1'
#
loop_
_entity.id
_entity.type
_entity.pdbx_description
1 polymer ?
#
loop_
_entity_poly.entity_id
_entity_poly.type
_entity_poly.pdbx_seq_one_letter_code
_entity_poly.pdbx_strand_id
1 'polypeptide(L)'
;MDRRGVTLVELLITMALMGLLAAIVTKAVTRKTAAAQAVLKSDLRNIAVAQEAYFSDHLAYADDIDELEFQASQSVDFSLRADATGWAARSSHELNPEYRCALYIGRSVEPYSPSVEEGKINCMPRPGGGGCSGG
;
A
#
# COMPACT_ATOMS: atom_id res chain seq x y z
N MET A 1 40.31 -33.33 -27.47
CA MET A 1 39.65 -32.04 -27.17
C MET A 1 38.48 -31.89 -28.13
N ASP A 2 37.40 -32.59 -27.86
CA ASP A 2 36.18 -32.56 -28.66
C ASP A 2 35.50 -31.21 -28.52
N ARG A 3 35.66 -30.36 -29.54
CA ARG A 3 34.85 -29.15 -29.72
C ARG A 3 33.47 -29.58 -30.19
N ARG A 4 32.67 -30.14 -29.28
CA ARG A 4 31.22 -30.26 -29.48
C ARG A 4 30.63 -28.86 -29.37
N GLY A 5 30.49 -28.21 -30.52
CA GLY A 5 29.84 -26.92 -30.61
C GLY A 5 28.37 -27.09 -30.22
N VAL A 6 27.95 -26.37 -29.18
CA VAL A 6 26.53 -26.14 -28.90
C VAL A 6 25.93 -25.55 -30.17
N THR A 7 24.85 -26.14 -30.67
CA THR A 7 24.26 -25.68 -31.92
C THR A 7 23.57 -24.32 -31.70
N LEU A 8 23.60 -23.44 -32.70
CA LEU A 8 22.87 -22.16 -32.65
C LEU A 8 21.38 -22.36 -32.34
N VAL A 9 20.80 -23.47 -32.83
CA VAL A 9 19.40 -23.82 -32.57
C VAL A 9 19.13 -24.14 -31.10
N GLU A 10 20.09 -24.74 -30.40
CA GLU A 10 19.95 -25.10 -28.99
C GLU A 10 19.95 -23.85 -28.09
N LEU A 11 20.86 -22.90 -28.38
CA LEU A 11 20.86 -21.61 -27.70
C LEU A 11 19.59 -20.80 -28.02
N LEU A 12 19.08 -20.85 -29.24
CA LEU A 12 17.84 -20.18 -29.62
C LEU A 12 16.62 -20.72 -28.86
N ILE A 13 16.49 -22.05 -28.74
CA ILE A 13 15.38 -22.66 -27.99
C ILE A 13 15.47 -22.32 -26.51
N THR A 14 16.67 -22.35 -25.91
CA THR A 14 16.82 -22.01 -24.49
C THR A 14 16.42 -20.57 -24.17
N MET A 15 16.79 -19.61 -25.02
CA MET A 15 16.39 -18.20 -24.83
C MET A 15 14.87 -18.01 -24.99
N ALA A 16 14.24 -18.73 -25.94
CA ALA A 16 12.79 -18.70 -26.11
C ALA A 16 12.06 -19.26 -24.87
N LEU A 17 12.54 -20.38 -24.31
CA LEU A 17 11.97 -20.98 -23.09
C LEU A 17 12.15 -20.06 -21.87
N MET A 18 13.33 -19.45 -21.69
CA MET A 18 13.56 -18.49 -20.61
C MET A 18 12.64 -17.26 -20.73
N GLY A 19 12.40 -16.76 -21.94
CA GLY A 19 11.46 -15.65 -22.18
C GLY A 19 10.02 -15.99 -21.79
N LEU A 20 9.55 -17.20 -22.10
CA LEU A 20 8.19 -17.65 -21.73
C LEU A 20 8.02 -17.74 -20.20
N LEU A 21 9.01 -18.30 -19.49
CA LEU A 21 8.96 -18.42 -18.03
C LEU A 21 8.94 -17.05 -17.34
N ALA A 22 9.76 -16.10 -17.80
CA ALA A 22 9.83 -14.75 -17.24
C ALA A 22 8.48 -14.00 -17.35
N ALA A 23 7.72 -14.19 -18.43
CA ALA A 23 6.42 -13.58 -18.63
C ALA A 23 5.36 -14.06 -17.60
N ILE A 24 5.43 -15.31 -17.15
CA ILE A 24 4.49 -15.87 -16.15
C ILE A 24 4.78 -15.30 -14.75
N VAL A 25 6.06 -15.19 -14.38
CA VAL A 25 6.49 -14.70 -13.05
C VAL A 25 6.04 -13.25 -12.83
N THR A 26 6.21 -12.38 -13.83
CA THR A 26 5.82 -10.96 -13.72
C THR A 26 4.33 -10.79 -13.45
N LYS A 27 3.46 -11.59 -14.08
CA LYS A 27 2.00 -11.57 -13.87
C LYS A 27 1.58 -12.03 -12.47
N ALA A 28 2.37 -12.87 -11.80
CA ALA A 28 2.04 -13.35 -10.46
C ALA A 28 2.37 -12.31 -9.37
N VAL A 29 3.49 -11.59 -9.53
CA VAL A 29 3.92 -10.54 -8.59
C VAL A 29 2.94 -9.37 -8.59
N THR A 30 2.46 -8.93 -9.76
CA THR A 30 1.52 -7.81 -9.87
C THR A 30 0.12 -8.10 -9.33
N ARG A 31 -0.30 -9.37 -9.28
CA ARG A 31 -1.60 -9.75 -8.69
C ARG A 31 -1.60 -9.68 -7.16
N LYS A 32 -0.49 -10.03 -6.52
CA LYS A 32 -0.36 -9.96 -5.05
C LYS A 32 -0.40 -8.52 -4.54
N THR A 33 0.23 -7.60 -5.26
CA THR A 33 0.23 -6.18 -4.88
C THR A 33 -1.15 -5.54 -5.05
N ALA A 34 -1.89 -5.88 -6.10
CA ALA A 34 -3.24 -5.37 -6.32
C ALA A 34 -4.24 -5.84 -5.24
N ALA A 35 -4.14 -7.10 -4.80
CA ALA A 35 -4.99 -7.63 -3.72
C ALA A 35 -4.70 -6.93 -2.39
N ALA A 36 -3.41 -6.78 -2.02
CA ALA A 36 -3.02 -6.05 -0.81
C ALA A 36 -3.51 -4.59 -0.84
N GLN A 37 -3.39 -3.91 -1.99
CA GLN A 37 -3.90 -2.54 -2.13
C GLN A 37 -5.42 -2.44 -1.96
N ALA A 38 -6.18 -3.44 -2.43
CA ALA A 38 -7.63 -3.44 -2.27
C ALA A 38 -8.03 -3.55 -0.79
N VAL A 39 -7.34 -4.41 -0.02
CA VAL A 39 -7.53 -4.54 1.43
C VAL A 39 -7.24 -3.22 2.14
N LEU A 40 -6.05 -2.64 1.92
CA LEU A 40 -5.64 -1.36 2.54
C LEU A 40 -6.63 -0.22 2.24
N LYS A 41 -7.12 -0.14 1.01
CA LYS A 41 -8.11 0.86 0.60
C LYS A 41 -9.47 0.61 1.27
N SER A 42 -9.86 -0.65 1.43
CA SER A 42 -11.10 -1.01 2.12
C SER A 42 -11.04 -0.62 3.60
N ASP A 43 -9.93 -0.93 4.28
CA ASP A 43 -9.74 -0.60 5.68
C ASP A 43 -9.77 0.92 5.90
N LEU A 44 -9.11 1.71 5.04
CA LEU A 44 -9.16 3.18 5.14
C LEU A 44 -10.57 3.76 4.93
N ARG A 45 -11.40 3.12 4.11
CA ARG A 45 -12.82 3.52 3.97
C ARG A 45 -13.61 3.18 5.22
N ASN A 46 -13.36 2.02 5.83
CA ASN A 46 -14.01 1.63 7.07
C ASN A 46 -13.61 2.56 8.22
N ILE A 47 -12.32 2.93 8.31
CA ILE A 47 -11.83 3.94 9.25
C ILE A 47 -12.51 5.28 9.03
N ALA A 48 -12.68 5.72 7.77
CA ALA A 48 -13.39 6.96 7.50
C ALA A 48 -14.84 6.93 8.02
N VAL A 49 -15.57 5.83 7.81
CA VAL A 49 -16.93 5.67 8.35
C VAL A 49 -16.93 5.67 9.88
N ALA A 50 -15.98 4.97 10.51
CA ALA A 50 -15.85 4.94 11.96
C ALA A 50 -15.52 6.32 12.55
N GLN A 51 -14.69 7.10 11.86
CA GLN A 51 -14.34 8.48 12.25
C GLN A 51 -15.57 9.40 12.20
N GLU A 52 -16.39 9.30 11.16
CA GLU A 52 -17.64 10.08 11.08
C GLU A 52 -18.62 9.69 12.19
N ALA A 53 -18.70 8.40 12.53
CA ALA A 53 -19.53 7.93 13.64
C ALA A 53 -19.02 8.47 14.99
N TYR A 54 -17.72 8.36 15.25
CA TYR A 54 -17.09 8.89 16.47
C TYR A 54 -17.27 10.40 16.59
N PHE A 55 -17.13 11.13 15.48
CA PHE A 55 -17.34 12.58 15.44
C PHE A 55 -18.79 12.97 15.79
N SER A 56 -19.78 12.18 15.35
CA SER A 56 -21.19 12.42 15.69
C SER A 56 -21.45 12.38 17.20
N ASP A 57 -20.68 11.58 17.93
CA ASP A 57 -20.85 11.39 19.37
C ASP A 57 -19.95 12.33 20.21
N HIS A 58 -18.73 12.60 19.75
CA HIS A 58 -17.70 13.31 20.52
C HIS A 58 -17.41 14.74 20.02
N LEU A 59 -17.92 15.13 18.84
CA LEU A 59 -17.62 16.39 18.17
C LEU A 59 -16.11 16.62 17.89
N ALA A 60 -15.35 15.53 17.85
CA ALA A 60 -13.93 15.49 17.52
C ALA A 60 -13.62 14.15 16.83
N TYR A 61 -12.52 14.09 16.08
CA TYR A 61 -12.07 12.83 15.49
C TYR A 61 -11.15 12.08 16.46
N ALA A 62 -11.19 10.75 16.43
CA ALA A 62 -10.39 9.89 17.29
C ALA A 62 -8.93 9.88 16.82
N ASP A 63 -7.97 10.06 17.74
CA ASP A 63 -6.54 9.98 17.44
C ASP A 63 -5.95 8.59 17.69
N ASP A 64 -6.70 7.74 18.40
CA ASP A 64 -6.41 6.32 18.61
C ASP A 64 -7.32 5.41 17.76
N ILE A 65 -6.75 4.34 17.23
CA ILE A 65 -7.44 3.34 16.44
C ILE A 65 -8.35 2.45 17.31
N ASP A 66 -8.01 2.31 18.60
CA ASP A 66 -8.77 1.50 19.57
C ASP A 66 -10.08 2.19 20.01
N GLU A 67 -10.19 3.51 19.79
CA GLU A 67 -11.42 4.27 20.01
C GLU A 67 -12.43 4.12 18.86
N LEU A 68 -11.98 3.60 17.71
CA LEU A 68 -12.81 3.41 16.54
C LEU A 68 -13.40 2.00 16.51
N GLU A 69 -14.72 1.91 16.41
CA GLU A 69 -15.42 0.64 16.25
C GLU A 69 -15.35 0.16 14.78
N PHE A 70 -14.20 -0.42 14.39
CA PHE A 70 -14.07 -1.07 13.07
C PHE A 70 -13.32 -2.40 13.16
N GLN A 71 -13.55 -3.26 12.17
CA GLN A 71 -12.84 -4.54 12.04
C GLN A 71 -11.59 -4.35 11.18
N ALA A 72 -10.42 -4.38 11.81
CA ALA A 72 -9.14 -4.38 11.14
C ALA A 72 -8.92 -5.67 10.33
N SER A 73 -8.41 -5.53 9.11
CA SER A 73 -7.92 -6.67 8.33
C SER A 73 -6.67 -7.28 8.96
N GLN A 74 -6.49 -8.60 8.80
CA GLN A 74 -5.33 -9.30 9.35
C GLN A 74 -4.03 -8.76 8.77
N SER A 75 -3.01 -8.61 9.61
CA SER A 75 -1.65 -8.20 9.21
C SER A 75 -1.56 -6.82 8.54
N VAL A 76 -2.39 -5.87 8.99
CA VAL A 76 -2.36 -4.47 8.56
C VAL A 76 -2.00 -3.59 9.76
N ASP A 77 -0.96 -2.77 9.58
CA ASP A 77 -0.55 -1.74 10.51
C ASP A 77 -1.22 -0.41 10.17
N PHE A 78 -1.71 0.29 11.19
CA PHE A 78 -2.40 1.57 11.07
C PHE A 78 -1.63 2.65 11.82
N SER A 79 -1.60 3.86 11.26
CA SER A 79 -1.12 5.06 11.95
C SER A 79 -2.15 6.16 11.77
N LEU A 80 -2.64 6.69 12.88
CA LEU A 80 -3.69 7.70 12.93
C LEU A 80 -3.15 9.00 13.51
N ARG A 81 -3.73 10.12 13.11
CA ARG A 81 -3.59 11.46 13.70
C ARG A 81 -4.94 12.12 13.58
N ALA A 82 -5.41 12.79 14.62
CA ALA A 82 -6.68 13.49 14.58
C ALA A 82 -6.69 14.70 15.50
N ASP A 83 -7.63 15.59 15.25
CA ASP A 83 -8.05 16.67 16.13
C ASP A 83 -9.56 16.92 15.99
N ALA A 84 -10.05 18.02 16.56
CA ALA A 84 -11.47 18.36 16.52
C ALA A 84 -12.04 18.68 15.13
N THR A 85 -11.20 18.85 14.11
CA THR A 85 -11.61 19.37 12.78
C THR A 85 -11.05 18.58 11.60
N GLY A 86 -10.15 17.63 11.83
CA GLY A 86 -9.60 16.78 10.79
C GLY A 86 -8.84 15.58 11.33
N TRP A 87 -8.58 14.64 10.43
CA TRP A 87 -7.84 13.42 10.72
C TRP A 87 -7.07 12.94 9.48
N ALA A 88 -6.01 12.19 9.73
CA ALA A 88 -5.20 11.54 8.71
C ALA A 88 -4.86 10.12 9.16
N ALA A 89 -5.04 9.15 8.27
CA ALA A 89 -4.67 7.77 8.51
C ALA A 89 -3.76 7.22 7.42
N ARG A 90 -2.90 6.29 7.82
CA ARG A 90 -2.06 5.49 6.94
C ARG A 90 -2.25 4.01 7.28
N SER A 91 -2.35 3.17 6.26
CA SER A 91 -2.35 1.72 6.39
C SER A 91 -1.21 1.08 5.60
N SER A 92 -0.62 0.02 6.15
CA SER A 92 0.42 -0.78 5.47
C SER A 92 0.28 -2.26 5.82
N HIS A 93 0.61 -3.15 4.88
CA HIS A 93 0.43 -4.59 5.05
C HIS A 93 1.75 -5.22 5.51
N GLU A 94 1.76 -6.06 6.56
CA GLU A 94 2.99 -6.64 7.14
C GLU A 94 3.74 -7.53 6.14
N LEU A 95 3.01 -8.35 5.38
CA LEU A 95 3.57 -9.19 4.33
C LEU A 95 4.03 -8.40 3.09
N ASN A 96 3.71 -7.11 3.00
CA ASN A 96 4.12 -6.24 1.89
C ASN A 96 4.37 -4.80 2.40
N PRO A 97 5.42 -4.60 3.23
CA PRO A 97 5.73 -3.32 3.84
C PRO A 97 6.26 -2.31 2.79
N GLU A 98 6.56 -2.79 1.59
CA GLU A 98 6.92 -1.99 0.44
C GLU A 98 5.73 -1.22 -0.14
N TYR A 99 4.50 -1.39 0.35
CA TYR A 99 3.34 -0.61 -0.08
C TYR A 99 2.58 0.00 1.10
N ARG A 100 2.14 1.25 0.93
CA ARG A 100 1.30 1.96 1.90
C ARG A 100 0.21 2.77 1.21
N CYS A 101 -0.92 2.91 1.90
CA CYS A 101 -2.00 3.79 1.50
C CYS A 101 -2.25 4.83 2.59
N ALA A 102 -2.70 6.01 2.19
CA ALA A 102 -3.05 7.08 3.11
C ALA A 102 -4.31 7.82 2.66
N LEU A 103 -5.02 8.39 3.64
CA LEU A 103 -6.23 9.20 3.48
C LEU A 103 -6.22 10.30 4.55
N TYR A 104 -6.71 11.48 4.22
CA TYR A 104 -6.98 12.53 5.19
C TYR A 104 -8.27 13.28 4.86
N ILE A 105 -8.88 13.84 5.90
CA ILE A 105 -10.04 14.74 5.88
C ILE A 105 -9.72 15.91 6.80
N GLY A 106 -10.01 17.14 6.38
CA GLY A 106 -9.59 18.34 7.09
C GLY A 106 -8.08 18.59 6.97
N ARG A 107 -7.67 19.85 7.11
CA ARG A 107 -6.27 20.29 6.96
C ARG A 107 -5.60 20.70 8.26
N SER A 108 -6.25 20.40 9.38
CA SER A 108 -5.79 20.75 10.72
C SER A 108 -4.66 19.81 11.20
N VAL A 109 -4.65 18.56 10.72
CA VAL A 109 -3.56 17.61 10.91
C VAL A 109 -2.71 17.44 9.65
N GLU A 110 -1.42 17.17 9.84
CA GLU A 110 -0.50 16.90 8.72
C GLU A 110 -0.81 15.54 8.06
N PRO A 111 -1.11 15.51 6.75
CA PRO A 111 -1.39 14.28 6.02
C PRO A 111 -0.21 13.31 5.96
N TYR A 112 -0.52 12.01 6.03
CA TYR A 112 0.46 10.98 5.76
C TYR A 112 0.73 10.84 4.26
N SER A 113 1.99 10.73 3.86
CA SER A 113 2.35 10.38 2.48
C SER A 113 1.86 8.96 2.11
N PRO A 114 1.27 8.74 0.92
CA PRO A 114 1.21 9.60 -0.29
C PRO A 114 -0.01 10.51 -0.44
N SER A 115 -0.79 10.74 0.62
CA SER A 115 -2.02 11.52 0.48
C SER A 115 -1.69 12.96 0.11
N VAL A 116 -2.21 13.41 -1.04
CA VAL A 116 -2.01 14.77 -1.56
C VAL A 116 -3.33 15.52 -1.72
N GLU A 117 -4.43 14.78 -1.85
CA GLU A 117 -5.76 15.31 -2.05
C GLU A 117 -6.70 14.80 -0.95
N GLU A 118 -7.49 15.71 -0.40
CA GLU A 118 -8.45 15.43 0.67
C GLU A 118 -9.53 14.47 0.17
N GLY A 119 -9.90 13.50 1.00
CA GLY A 119 -10.93 12.50 0.66
C GLY A 119 -10.55 11.49 -0.42
N LYS A 120 -9.31 11.54 -0.95
CA LYS A 120 -8.80 10.57 -1.92
C LYS A 120 -7.78 9.64 -1.26
N ILE A 121 -7.98 8.34 -1.44
CA ILE A 121 -7.03 7.33 -0.99
C ILE A 121 -5.92 7.21 -2.02
N ASN A 122 -4.73 7.68 -1.65
CA ASN A 122 -3.53 7.49 -2.45
C ASN A 122 -2.73 6.31 -1.91
N CYS A 123 -2.20 5.48 -2.80
CA CYS A 123 -1.32 4.37 -2.44
C CYS A 123 -0.03 4.47 -3.24
N MET A 124 1.09 4.20 -2.60
CA MET A 124 2.39 4.16 -3.26
C MET A 124 3.29 3.10 -2.64
N PRO A 125 4.33 2.67 -3.38
CA PRO A 125 5.41 1.93 -2.77
C PRO A 125 6.10 2.77 -1.67
N ARG A 126 6.45 2.18 -0.53
CA ARG A 126 7.33 2.81 0.44
C ARG A 126 8.65 3.11 -0.29
N PRO A 127 9.17 4.35 -0.24
CA PRO A 127 10.52 4.59 -0.73
C PRO A 127 11.44 3.65 0.07
N GLY A 128 12.03 2.67 -0.61
CA GLY A 128 13.05 1.80 -0.02
C GLY A 128 14.12 2.68 0.61
N GLY A 129 14.74 2.22 1.70
CA GLY A 129 15.69 2.98 2.52
C GLY A 129 16.91 3.54 1.77
N GLY A 130 16.67 4.57 0.96
CA GLY A 130 17.60 5.41 0.23
C GLY A 130 16.99 6.79 0.26
N GLY A 131 17.63 7.69 1.01
CA GLY A 131 17.03 8.90 1.56
C GLY A 131 16.34 9.79 0.53
N CYS A 132 15.19 10.31 0.93
CA CYS A 132 14.76 11.62 0.46
C CYS A 132 15.77 12.66 0.98
N SER A 133 16.84 12.93 0.22
CA SER A 133 17.57 14.19 0.33
C SER A 133 16.94 15.15 -0.67
N GLY A 134 15.88 15.83 -0.23
CA GLY A 134 15.38 17.04 -0.88
C GLY A 134 16.02 18.24 -0.20
N GLY A 135 16.74 19.03 -0.99
CA GLY A 135 17.43 20.26 -0.62
C GLY A 135 18.25 20.75 -1.81
#